data_AF-A0A967SUE4-F1
#
_entry.id   AF-A0A967SUE4-F1
#
_cell.length_a   1.000
_cell.length_b   1.000
_cell.length_c   1.000
_cell.angle_alpha   90.00
_cell.angle_beta   90.00
_cell.angle_gamma   90.00
#
_symmetry.space_group_name_H-M   'P 1'
#
loop_
_entity.id
_entity.type
_entity.pdbx_description
1 polymer ?
#
loop_
_entity_poly.entity_id
_entity_poly.type
_entity_poly.pdbx_seq_one_letter_code
_entity_poly.pdbx_strand_id
1 'polypeptide(L)' 'ALVTAGNDPRITPIGKYLRKFKWDELPSLWNVLKGDMSFVGPRPENPKSVGLYNKQQKQVLNVKPGITSL' A
#
# COMPACT_ATOMS: atom_id res chain seq x y z
N ALA A 1 -10.74 6.82 -0.90
CA ALA A 1 -10.53 6.11 -2.17
C ALA A 1 -11.71 5.16 -2.36
N LEU A 2 -12.40 5.22 -3.51
CA LEU A 2 -13.52 4.32 -3.79
C LEU A 2 -12.95 2.91 -3.98
N VAL A 3 -13.36 1.98 -3.11
CA VAL A 3 -12.93 0.59 -3.18
C VAL A 3 -13.63 -0.05 -4.39
N THR A 4 -12.84 -0.48 -5.39
CA THR A 4 -13.32 -1.26 -6.53
C THR A 4 -13.70 -2.66 -6.04
N ALA A 5 -15.00 -2.86 -5.77
CA ALA A 5 -15.57 -4.16 -5.44
C ALA A 5 -15.49 -5.13 -6.64
N GLY A 6 -15.55 -6.44 -6.36
CA GLY A 6 -15.11 -7.53 -7.26
C GLY A 6 -15.75 -7.63 -8.66
N ASN A 7 -16.74 -6.79 -8.98
CA ASN A 7 -17.42 -6.75 -10.27
C ASN A 7 -17.44 -5.34 -10.90
N ASP A 8 -16.49 -4.47 -10.55
CA ASP A 8 -16.38 -3.14 -11.17
C ASP A 8 -16.11 -3.28 -12.68
N PRO A 9 -16.95 -2.70 -13.56
CA PRO A 9 -16.83 -2.79 -15.02
C PRO A 9 -15.54 -2.16 -15.57
N ARG A 10 -14.79 -1.42 -14.74
CA ARG A 10 -13.47 -0.87 -15.07
C ARG A 10 -12.35 -1.91 -15.00
N ILE A 11 -12.62 -3.10 -14.49
CA ILE A 11 -11.64 -4.19 -14.38
C ILE A 11 -11.64 -4.98 -15.68
N THR A 12 -10.55 -4.86 -16.45
CA THR A 12 -10.34 -5.67 -17.65
C THR A 12 -10.13 -7.15 -17.28
N PRO A 13 -10.33 -8.10 -18.21
CA PRO A 13 -10.05 -9.51 -17.97
C PRO A 13 -8.62 -9.75 -17.46
N ILE A 14 -7.64 -9.01 -17.98
CA ILE A 14 -6.24 -9.00 -17.52
C ILE A 14 -6.15 -8.48 -16.07
N GLY A 15 -6.84 -7.38 -15.75
CA GLY A 15 -6.91 -6.86 -14.38
C GLY A 15 -7.50 -7.85 -13.37
N LYS A 16 -8.43 -8.71 -13.81
CA LYS A 16 -9.00 -9.78 -12.97
C LYS A 16 -7.97 -10.87 -12.65
N TYR A 17 -7.12 -11.25 -13.59
CA TYR A 17 -6.02 -12.18 -13.34
C TYR A 17 -4.93 -11.58 -12.45
N LEU A 18 -4.55 -10.31 -12.69
CA LEU A 18 -3.55 -9.61 -11.86
C LEU A 18 -3.99 -9.54 -10.39
N ARG A 19 -5.28 -9.24 -10.11
CA ARG A 19 -5.85 -9.28 -8.76
C ARG A 19 -5.91 -10.70 -8.19
N LYS A 20 -6.24 -11.70 -9.01
CA LYS A 20 -6.33 -13.11 -8.56
C LYS A 20 -4.98 -13.63 -8.05
N PHE A 21 -3.89 -13.24 -8.71
CA PHE A 21 -2.55 -13.67 -8.32
C PHE A 21 -1.84 -12.70 -7.38
N LYS A 22 -2.49 -11.60 -6.95
CA LYS A 22 -1.85 -10.51 -6.20
C LYS A 22 -0.58 -9.95 -6.87
N TRP A 23 -0.53 -9.95 -8.20
CA TRP A 23 0.63 -9.43 -8.94
C TRP A 23 0.76 -7.90 -8.79
N ASP A 24 -0.28 -7.23 -8.31
CA ASP A 24 -0.27 -5.83 -7.89
C ASP A 24 0.64 -5.57 -6.66
N GLU A 25 1.02 -6.60 -5.91
CA GLU A 25 1.95 -6.49 -4.77
C GLU A 25 3.43 -6.73 -5.16
N LEU A 26 3.73 -7.20 -6.38
CA LEU A 26 5.10 -7.37 -6.87
C LEU A 26 5.92 -6.06 -6.95
N PRO A 27 5.35 -4.91 -7.37
CA PRO A 27 6.05 -3.64 -7.34
C PRO A 27 6.51 -3.24 -5.92
N SER A 28 5.67 -3.52 -4.91
CA SER A 28 6.04 -3.28 -3.51
C SER A 28 7.18 -4.19 -3.03
N LEU A 29 7.24 -5.44 -3.47
CA LEU A 29 8.36 -6.33 -3.17
C LEU A 29 9.68 -5.81 -3.75
N TRP A 30 9.64 -5.25 -4.96
CA TRP A 30 10.81 -4.62 -5.57
C TRP A 30 11.28 -3.39 -4.77
N ASN A 31 10.37 -2.60 -4.22
CA ASN A 31 10.72 -1.47 -3.33
C ASN A 31 11.38 -1.95 -2.03
N VAL A 32 11.01 -3.14 -1.52
CA VAL A 32 11.70 -3.74 -0.37
C VAL A 32 13.13 -4.15 -0.75
N LEU A 33 13.32 -4.76 -1.93
CA LEU A 33 14.64 -5.12 -2.43
C LEU A 33 15.54 -3.90 -2.69
N LYS A 34 14.96 -2.78 -3.15
CA LYS A 34 15.65 -1.49 -3.29
C LYS A 34 15.96 -0.80 -1.96
N GLY A 35 15.27 -1.19 -0.88
CA GLY A 35 15.42 -0.59 0.44
C GLY A 35 14.54 0.63 0.71
N ASP A 36 13.60 0.96 -0.19
CA ASP A 36 12.61 2.04 -0.03
C ASP A 36 11.46 1.64 0.92
N MET A 37 11.17 0.34 1.01
CA MET A 37 10.14 -0.25 1.89
C MET A 37 10.70 -1.36 2.77
N SER A 38 9.96 -1.75 3.81
CA SER A 38 10.23 -2.92 4.66
C SER A 38 9.16 -3.99 4.45
N PHE A 39 9.45 -5.25 4.81
CA PHE A 39 8.43 -6.29 4.85
C PHE A 39 7.38 -6.00 5.92
N VAL A 40 7.83 -5.65 7.13
CA VAL A 40 7.00 -5.26 8.28
C VAL A 40 7.24 -3.79 8.59
N GLY A 41 6.17 -3.02 8.68
CA GLY A 41 6.23 -1.58 8.95
C GLY A 41 4.87 -0.92 8.86
N PRO A 42 4.76 0.35 9.27
CA PRO A 42 3.51 1.08 9.19
C PRO A 42 3.03 1.18 7.74
N ARG A 43 1.72 0.99 7.53
CA ARG A 43 1.14 1.06 6.18
C ARG A 43 1.35 2.48 5.63
N PRO A 44 1.77 2.64 4.36
CA PRO A 44 1.89 3.95 3.76
C PRO A 44 0.51 4.62 3.72
N GLU A 45 0.41 5.73 4.45
CA GLU A 45 -0.83 6.45 4.60
C GLU A 45 -1.03 7.51 3.53
N ASN A 46 -2.29 7.86 3.29
CA ASN A 46 -2.62 8.94 2.37
C ASN A 46 -2.11 10.27 2.96
N PRO A 47 -1.42 11.13 2.17
CA PRO A 47 -0.98 12.45 2.63
C PRO A 47 -2.08 13.29 3.27
N LYS A 48 -3.34 13.14 2.83
CA LYS A 48 -4.50 13.80 3.43
C LYS A 48 -4.78 13.34 4.87
N SER A 49 -4.61 12.05 5.15
CA SER A 49 -4.74 11.49 6.50
C SER A 49 -3.59 11.96 7.40
N VAL A 50 -2.37 11.93 6.86
CA VAL A 50 -1.15 12.40 7.57
C VAL A 50 -1.23 13.89 7.93
N GLY A 51 -1.91 14.70 7.13
CA GLY A 51 -2.17 16.12 7.43
C GLY A 51 -2.95 16.35 8.72
N LEU A 52 -3.75 15.36 9.16
CA LEU A 52 -4.56 15.42 10.38
C LEU A 52 -3.83 14.86 11.61
N TYR A 53 -2.57 14.43 11.46
CA TYR A 53 -1.84 13.74 12.53
C TYR A 53 -1.26 14.70 13.56
N ASN A 54 -1.43 14.31 14.83
CA ASN A 54 -0.78 14.95 15.97
C ASN A 54 0.74 14.74 15.90
N LYS A 55 1.52 15.57 16.62
CA LYS A 55 3.01 15.48 16.62
C LYS A 55 3.54 14.08 16.96
N GLN A 56 2.87 13.36 17.86
CA GLN A 56 3.22 11.97 18.22
C GLN A 56 2.90 10.98 17.09
N GLN A 57 1.76 11.12 16.41
CA GLN A 57 1.36 10.26 15.30
C GLN A 57 2.27 10.42 14.07
N LYS A 58 2.83 11.62 13.85
CA LYS A 58 3.81 11.87 12.79
C LYS A 58 5.13 11.12 12.97
N GLN A 59 5.44 10.63 14.18
CA GLN A 59 6.66 9.83 14.41
C GLN A 59 6.66 8.52 13.60
N VAL A 60 5.47 8.00 13.26
CA VAL A 60 5.31 6.79 12.44
C VAL A 60 5.85 6.98 11.02
N LEU A 61 5.95 8.22 10.53
CA LEU A 61 6.49 8.54 9.20
C LEU A 61 8.02 8.45 9.12
N ASN A 62 8.71 8.40 10.27
CA ASN A 62 10.17 8.31 10.31
C ASN A 62 10.68 6.87 10.09
N VAL A 63 9.77 5.89 10.06
CA VAL A 63 10.09 4.48 9.84
C VAL A 63 9.73 4.09 8.42
N LYS A 64 10.50 3.17 7.82
CA LYS A 64 10.23 2.71 6.46
C LYS A 64 8.85 2.02 6.41
N PRO A 65 7.99 2.38 5.45
CA PRO A 65 6.66 1.79 5.35
C PRO A 65 6.72 0.30 5.02
N GLY A 66 5.76 -0.46 5.55
CA GLY A 66 5.68 -1.92 5.43
C GLY A 66 4.69 -2.39 4.36
N ILE A 67 4.95 -3.55 3.76
CA ILE A 67 3.94 -4.29 2.99
C ILE A 67 2.85 -4.80 3.94
N THR A 68 3.25 -5.29 5.12
CA THR A 68 2.35 -5.71 6.19
C THR A 68 2.51 -4.83 7.42
N SER A 69 1.38 -4.50 8.05
CA SER A 69 1.33 -3.89 9.38
C SER A 69 1.12 -5.00 10.40
N LEU A 70 1.71 -4.83 11.59
CA LEU A 70 1.29 -5.54 12.80
C LEU A 70 -0.02 -4.97 13.32
#